data_AF-A0A3M1E3G7-F1
#
_entry.id   AF-A0A3M1E3G7-F1
#
_cell.length_a   1.000
_cell.length_b   1.000
_cell.length_c   1.000
_cell.angle_alpha   90.00
_cell.angle_beta   90.00
_cell.angle_gamma   90.00
#
_symmetry.space_group_name_H-M   'P 1'
#
loop_
_entity.id
_entity.type
_entity.pdbx_description
1 polymer ?
#
loop_
_entity_poly.entity_id
_entity_poly.type
_entity_poly.pdbx_seq_one_letter_code
_entity_poly.pdbx_strand_id
1 'polypeptide(L)'
;MIGKRDDMDERGGRMTAAQGGEGQAASAALRLLRAEASLYERLEQCSQRQRSLVAEENVGPLLNLLAERRRLADELTRIGEALAPIKRGWSAFRARLSPDQQREAKALIESSRASLRRLIERDEEDARILMARKQAAARALRETQASSAALSAYRAPAVSPTGRNRVDEEVS
;
A
#
# COMPACT_ATOMS: atom_id res chain seq x y z
N MET A 1 -54.24 -18.59 -61.30
CA MET A 1 -53.66 -19.46 -60.26
C MET A 1 -52.18 -19.09 -60.18
N ILE A 2 -51.74 -18.05 -59.45
CA ILE A 2 -51.71 -17.80 -57.99
C ILE A 2 -51.19 -19.01 -57.22
N GLY A 3 -49.96 -18.87 -56.73
CA GLY A 3 -49.24 -19.84 -55.90
C GLY A 3 -47.77 -19.41 -55.78
N LYS A 4 -47.53 -18.22 -55.23
CA LYS A 4 -46.20 -17.61 -55.07
C LYS A 4 -46.05 -17.14 -53.63
N ARG A 5 -44.96 -17.60 -53.00
CA ARG A 5 -44.34 -17.15 -51.72
C ARG A 5 -45.00 -17.64 -50.44
N ASP A 6 -44.31 -18.56 -49.76
CA ASP A 6 -44.41 -18.77 -48.31
C ASP A 6 -43.13 -19.46 -47.78
N ASP A 7 -41.95 -18.89 -48.11
CA ASP A 7 -40.67 -19.47 -47.67
C ASP A 7 -39.58 -18.39 -47.52
N MET A 8 -39.82 -17.35 -46.73
CA MET A 8 -38.78 -16.41 -46.28
C MET A 8 -39.23 -15.70 -45.00
N ASP A 9 -39.04 -16.29 -43.80
CA ASP A 9 -38.88 -15.44 -42.59
C ASP A 9 -38.35 -16.11 -41.29
N GLU A 10 -37.53 -17.17 -41.35
CA GLU A 10 -37.01 -17.79 -40.09
C GLU A 10 -35.52 -17.56 -39.79
N ARG A 11 -34.78 -16.77 -40.59
CA ARG A 11 -33.32 -16.59 -40.40
C ARG A 11 -32.89 -15.41 -39.51
N GLY A 12 -33.82 -14.58 -39.02
CA GLY A 12 -33.49 -13.35 -38.28
C GLY A 12 -33.18 -13.51 -36.77
N GLY A 13 -33.51 -14.65 -36.14
CA GLY A 13 -33.56 -14.74 -34.67
C GLY A 13 -32.27 -15.12 -33.92
N ARG A 14 -31.23 -15.64 -34.59
CA ARG A 14 -30.06 -16.25 -33.91
C ARG A 14 -28.85 -15.34 -33.68
N MET A 15 -28.81 -14.12 -34.22
CA MET A 15 -27.62 -13.25 -34.11
C MET A 15 -27.53 -12.40 -32.83
N THR A 16 -28.60 -12.26 -32.04
CA THR A 16 -28.61 -11.31 -30.91
C THR A 16 -28.06 -11.88 -29.59
N ALA A 17 -28.16 -13.20 -29.36
CA ALA A 17 -27.77 -13.80 -28.07
C ALA A 17 -26.25 -13.86 -27.84
N ALA A 18 -25.45 -14.06 -28.91
CA ALA A 18 -23.99 -14.12 -28.79
C ALA A 18 -23.36 -12.74 -28.53
N GLN A 19 -23.92 -11.67 -29.12
CA GLN A 19 -23.39 -10.30 -28.93
C GLN A 19 -23.58 -9.77 -27.51
N GLY A 20 -24.61 -10.23 -26.78
CA GLY A 20 -24.87 -9.80 -25.40
C GLY A 20 -23.81 -10.25 -24.39
N GLY A 21 -23.34 -11.50 -24.50
CA GLY A 21 -22.35 -12.06 -23.56
C GLY A 21 -20.95 -11.44 -23.71
N GLU A 22 -20.54 -11.13 -24.93
CA GLU A 22 -19.24 -10.52 -25.20
C GLU A 22 -19.14 -9.08 -24.70
N GLY A 23 -20.19 -8.28 -24.93
CA GLY A 23 -20.27 -6.92 -24.41
C GLY A 23 -20.28 -6.87 -22.87
N GLN A 24 -20.89 -7.85 -22.22
CA GLN A 24 -20.93 -7.94 -20.77
C GLN A 24 -19.55 -8.27 -20.17
N ALA A 25 -18.79 -9.18 -20.78
CA ALA A 25 -17.43 -9.49 -20.37
C ALA A 25 -16.48 -8.29 -20.55
N ALA A 26 -16.60 -7.56 -21.67
CA ALA A 26 -15.85 -6.34 -21.93
C ALA A 26 -16.13 -5.25 -20.87
N SER A 27 -17.41 -5.02 -20.57
CA SER A 27 -17.83 -4.09 -19.52
C SER A 27 -17.33 -4.48 -18.13
N ALA A 28 -17.39 -5.77 -17.79
CA ALA A 28 -16.88 -6.27 -16.51
C ALA A 28 -15.37 -6.03 -16.34
N ALA A 29 -14.57 -6.30 -17.37
CA ALA A 29 -13.14 -6.05 -17.35
C ALA A 29 -12.79 -4.55 -17.21
N LEU A 30 -13.51 -3.67 -17.92
CA LEU A 30 -13.32 -2.22 -17.77
C LEU A 30 -13.65 -1.75 -16.35
N ARG A 31 -14.71 -2.29 -15.72
CA ARG A 31 -15.00 -1.99 -14.31
C ARG A 31 -13.86 -2.42 -13.39
N LEU A 32 -13.27 -3.59 -13.61
CA LEU A 32 -12.11 -4.05 -12.84
C LEU A 32 -10.89 -3.15 -13.02
N LEU A 33 -10.61 -2.70 -14.25
CA LEU A 33 -9.51 -1.76 -14.53
C LEU A 33 -9.75 -0.38 -13.88
N ARG A 34 -10.99 0.13 -13.89
CA ARG A 34 -11.35 1.38 -13.20
C ARG A 34 -11.16 1.25 -11.69
N ALA A 35 -11.58 0.12 -11.12
CA ALA A 35 -11.40 -0.16 -9.70
C ALA A 35 -9.92 -0.29 -9.33
N GLU A 36 -9.10 -0.99 -10.13
CA GLU A 36 -7.63 -1.06 -9.96
C GLU A 36 -7.00 0.34 -9.95
N ALA A 37 -7.36 1.20 -10.92
CA ALA A 37 -6.85 2.56 -11.00
C ALA A 37 -7.24 3.42 -9.77
N SER A 38 -8.51 3.34 -9.36
CA SER A 38 -9.02 4.08 -8.18
C SER A 38 -8.35 3.62 -6.88
N LEU A 39 -8.07 2.33 -6.72
CA LEU A 39 -7.37 1.82 -5.54
C LEU A 39 -5.93 2.32 -5.46
N TYR A 40 -5.21 2.39 -6.59
CA TYR A 40 -3.88 2.97 -6.60
C TYR A 40 -3.88 4.46 -6.26
N GLU A 41 -4.87 5.22 -6.75
CA GLU A 41 -5.02 6.63 -6.41
C GLU A 41 -5.28 6.81 -4.90
N ARG A 42 -6.16 5.98 -4.31
CA ARG A 42 -6.42 6.01 -2.86
C ARG A 42 -5.17 5.63 -2.04
N LEU A 43 -4.39 4.65 -2.48
CA LEU A 43 -3.11 4.31 -1.85
C LEU A 43 -2.11 5.48 -1.91
N GLU A 44 -2.09 6.21 -3.03
CA GLU A 44 -1.26 7.41 -3.18
C GLU A 44 -1.69 8.51 -2.17
N GLN A 45 -2.99 8.74 -2.02
CA GLN A 45 -3.55 9.68 -1.04
C GLN A 45 -3.21 9.26 0.41
N CYS A 46 -3.32 7.97 0.73
CA CYS A 46 -2.92 7.47 2.04
C CYS A 46 -1.43 7.73 2.30
N SER A 47 -0.57 7.54 1.30
CA SER A 47 0.87 7.78 1.44
C SER A 47 1.17 9.26 1.69
N GLN A 48 0.49 10.16 0.98
CA GLN A 48 0.58 11.60 1.22
C GLN A 48 0.20 11.97 2.67
N ARG A 49 -0.90 11.40 3.17
CA ARG A 49 -1.40 11.66 4.53
C ARG A 49 -0.49 11.07 5.61
N GLN A 50 0.13 9.92 5.34
CA GLN A 50 1.07 9.29 6.26
C GLN A 50 2.25 10.21 6.55
N ARG A 51 2.78 10.88 5.51
CA ARG A 51 3.87 11.83 5.65
C ARG A 51 3.51 13.00 6.57
N SER A 52 2.31 13.56 6.44
CA SER A 52 1.81 14.61 7.34
C SER A 52 1.70 14.12 8.78
N LEU A 53 1.09 12.95 9.00
CA LEU A 53 0.91 12.39 10.35
C LEU A 53 2.24 12.02 11.03
N VAL A 54 3.23 11.56 10.25
CA VAL A 54 4.59 11.30 10.74
C VAL A 54 5.29 12.61 11.10
N ALA A 55 5.04 13.70 10.39
CA ALA A 55 5.57 15.02 10.74
C ALA A 55 4.92 15.60 12.02
N GLU A 56 3.65 15.30 12.26
CA GLU A 56 2.85 15.75 13.41
C GLU A 56 2.99 14.85 14.66
N GLU A 57 3.78 13.77 14.59
CA GLU A 57 3.98 12.78 15.67
C GLU A 57 2.67 12.14 16.20
N ASN A 58 1.62 12.12 15.37
CA ASN A 58 0.29 11.68 15.78
C ASN A 58 0.07 10.18 15.53
N VAL A 59 0.38 9.37 16.53
CA VAL A 59 0.44 7.90 16.43
C VAL A 59 -0.94 7.25 16.20
N GLY A 60 -2.01 7.76 16.81
CA GLY A 60 -3.35 7.16 16.69
C GLY A 60 -3.91 7.17 15.26
N PRO A 61 -4.03 8.35 14.63
CA PRO A 61 -4.43 8.47 13.23
C PRO A 61 -3.48 7.75 12.26
N LEU A 62 -2.18 7.66 12.59
CA LEU A 62 -1.23 6.90 11.78
C LEU A 62 -1.58 5.41 11.74
N LEU A 63 -1.94 4.80 12.86
CA LEU A 63 -2.35 3.39 12.91
C LEU A 63 -3.63 3.13 12.11
N ASN A 64 -4.61 4.03 12.19
CA ASN A 64 -5.84 3.95 11.40
C ASN A 64 -5.55 4.01 9.89
N LEU A 65 -4.63 4.90 9.49
CA LEU A 65 -4.20 5.04 8.11
C LEU A 65 -3.47 3.80 7.58
N LEU A 66 -2.63 3.18 8.40
CA LEU A 66 -1.97 1.92 8.05
C LEU A 66 -2.97 0.77 7.87
N ALA A 67 -4.00 0.70 8.71
CA ALA A 67 -5.08 -0.27 8.56
C ALA A 67 -5.87 -0.06 7.25
N GLU A 68 -6.14 1.21 6.88
CA GLU A 68 -6.76 1.55 5.60
C GLU A 68 -5.89 1.12 4.41
N ARG A 69 -4.59 1.45 4.44
CA ARG A 69 -3.63 1.02 3.41
C ARG A 69 -3.62 -0.49 3.24
N ARG A 70 -3.66 -1.25 4.35
CA ARG A 70 -3.72 -2.71 4.30
C ARG A 70 -4.98 -3.21 3.58
N ARG A 71 -6.14 -2.66 3.92
CA ARG A 71 -7.42 -3.02 3.27
C ARG A 71 -7.40 -2.74 1.77
N LEU A 72 -6.85 -1.60 1.36
CA LEU A 72 -6.70 -1.23 -0.06
C LEU A 72 -5.78 -2.21 -0.81
N ALA A 73 -4.65 -2.60 -0.20
CA ALA A 73 -3.73 -3.58 -0.78
C ALA A 73 -4.37 -4.98 -0.91
N ASP A 74 -5.14 -5.41 0.09
CA ASP A 74 -5.89 -6.67 0.05
C ASP A 74 -6.98 -6.64 -1.04
N GLU A 75 -7.64 -5.49 -1.25
CA GLU A 75 -8.60 -5.30 -2.36
C GLU A 75 -7.92 -5.31 -3.73
N LEU A 76 -6.78 -4.65 -3.85
CA LEU A 76 -5.98 -4.62 -5.07
C LEU A 76 -5.49 -6.01 -5.47
N THR A 77 -5.12 -6.83 -4.48
CA THR A 77 -4.76 -8.25 -4.70
C THR A 77 -5.92 -9.03 -5.31
N ARG A 78 -7.12 -8.90 -4.74
CA ARG A 78 -8.34 -9.58 -5.25
C ARG A 78 -8.69 -9.14 -6.67
N ILE A 79 -8.59 -7.84 -6.97
CA ILE A 79 -8.82 -7.32 -8.33
C ILE A 79 -7.74 -7.81 -9.30
N GLY A 80 -6.49 -7.86 -8.85
CA GLY A 80 -5.37 -8.39 -9.62
C GLY A 80 -5.59 -9.85 -10.05
N GLU A 81 -6.06 -10.68 -9.12
CA GLU A 81 -6.45 -12.07 -9.38
C GLU A 81 -7.60 -12.17 -10.39
N ALA A 82 -8.65 -11.34 -10.23
CA ALA A 82 -9.77 -11.28 -11.16
C ALA A 82 -9.36 -10.80 -12.57
N LEU A 83 -8.37 -9.91 -12.67
CA LEU A 83 -7.81 -9.42 -13.93
C LEU A 83 -6.81 -10.39 -14.56
N ALA A 84 -6.25 -11.34 -13.82
CA ALA A 84 -5.18 -12.22 -14.31
C ALA A 84 -5.56 -13.01 -15.59
N PRO A 85 -6.78 -13.58 -15.73
CA PRO A 85 -7.21 -14.22 -16.98
C PRO A 85 -7.25 -13.24 -18.17
N ILE A 86 -7.73 -12.02 -17.94
CA ILE A 86 -7.84 -10.97 -18.96
C ILE A 86 -6.42 -10.51 -19.38
N LYS A 87 -5.52 -10.32 -18.41
CA LYS A 87 -4.12 -9.94 -18.64
C LYS A 87 -3.38 -11.00 -19.47
N ARG A 88 -3.59 -12.30 -19.20
CA ARG A 88 -3.00 -13.40 -20.00
C ARG A 88 -3.50 -13.41 -21.46
N GLY A 89 -4.76 -13.04 -21.68
CA GLY A 89 -5.38 -13.00 -23.01
C GLY A 89 -5.51 -11.60 -23.61
N TRP A 90 -4.67 -10.63 -23.20
CA TRP A 90 -4.94 -9.21 -23.44
C TRP A 90 -5.13 -8.85 -24.91
N SER A 91 -4.30 -9.37 -25.82
CA SER A 91 -4.40 -9.07 -27.26
C SER A 91 -5.75 -9.53 -27.84
N ALA A 92 -6.20 -10.73 -27.50
CA ALA A 92 -7.49 -11.28 -27.94
C ALA A 92 -8.67 -10.54 -27.29
N PHE A 93 -8.54 -10.20 -26.00
CA PHE A 93 -9.55 -9.42 -25.30
C PHE A 93 -9.70 -8.01 -25.90
N ARG A 94 -8.58 -7.32 -26.16
CA ARG A 94 -8.56 -5.98 -26.76
C ARG A 94 -9.19 -5.95 -28.16
N ALA A 95 -8.98 -7.01 -28.95
CA ALA A 95 -9.59 -7.11 -30.28
C ALA A 95 -11.13 -7.14 -30.26
N ARG A 96 -11.72 -7.50 -29.11
CA ARG A 96 -13.18 -7.56 -28.89
C ARG A 96 -13.76 -6.25 -28.34
N LEU A 97 -12.90 -5.29 -27.98
CA LEU A 97 -13.33 -3.98 -27.48
C LEU A 97 -13.62 -3.03 -28.62
N SER A 98 -14.64 -2.18 -28.46
CA SER A 98 -14.84 -1.04 -29.34
C SER A 98 -13.64 -0.07 -29.29
N PRO A 99 -13.42 0.77 -30.32
CA PRO A 99 -12.32 1.73 -30.33
C PRO A 99 -12.28 2.62 -29.08
N ASP A 100 -13.45 3.02 -28.57
CA ASP A 100 -13.58 3.86 -27.37
C ASP A 100 -13.17 3.10 -26.11
N GLN A 101 -13.63 1.86 -25.99
CA GLN A 101 -13.26 0.97 -24.88
C GLN A 101 -11.76 0.64 -24.88
N GLN A 102 -11.15 0.48 -26.06
CA GLN A 102 -9.70 0.27 -26.17
C GLN A 102 -8.91 1.48 -25.67
N ARG A 103 -9.34 2.70 -26.04
CA ARG A 103 -8.69 3.94 -25.57
C ARG A 103 -8.83 4.07 -24.07
N GLU A 104 -10.02 3.83 -23.53
CA GLU A 104 -10.26 3.87 -22.08
C GLU A 104 -9.40 2.84 -21.34
N ALA A 105 -9.40 1.58 -21.79
CA ALA A 105 -8.62 0.55 -21.11
C ALA A 105 -7.12 0.85 -21.12
N LYS A 106 -6.61 1.40 -22.25
CA LYS A 106 -5.22 1.86 -22.33
C LYS A 106 -4.94 2.97 -21.32
N ALA A 107 -5.80 3.99 -21.24
CA ALA A 107 -5.65 5.08 -20.29
C ALA A 107 -5.67 4.60 -18.82
N LEU A 108 -6.56 3.67 -18.48
CA LEU A 108 -6.64 3.08 -17.14
C LEU A 108 -5.38 2.30 -16.76
N ILE A 109 -4.83 1.52 -17.70
CA ILE A 109 -3.58 0.76 -17.48
C ILE A 109 -2.39 1.72 -17.30
N GLU A 110 -2.29 2.75 -18.14
CA GLU A 110 -1.23 3.76 -18.05
C GLU A 110 -1.33 4.53 -16.73
N SER A 111 -2.53 4.96 -16.34
CA SER A 111 -2.79 5.62 -15.05
C SER A 111 -2.42 4.73 -13.86
N SER A 112 -2.82 3.46 -13.87
CA SER A 112 -2.50 2.50 -12.81
C SER A 112 -0.99 2.29 -12.67
N ARG A 113 -0.27 2.15 -13.79
CA ARG A 113 1.19 2.01 -13.80
C ARG A 113 1.91 3.25 -13.28
N ALA A 114 1.44 4.43 -13.70
CA ALA A 114 2.02 5.69 -13.24
C ALA A 114 1.82 5.86 -11.72
N SER A 115 0.62 5.53 -11.22
CA SER A 115 0.28 5.62 -9.80
C SER A 115 1.08 4.61 -8.96
N LEU A 116 1.21 3.36 -9.43
CA LEU A 116 2.07 2.36 -8.78
C LEU A 116 3.53 2.80 -8.71
N ARG A 117 4.09 3.36 -9.79
CA ARG A 117 5.47 3.85 -9.79
C ARG A 117 5.67 4.95 -8.75
N ARG A 118 4.79 5.96 -8.74
CA ARG A 118 4.84 7.05 -7.75
C ARG A 118 4.70 6.53 -6.32
N LEU A 119 3.85 5.51 -6.10
CA LEU A 119 3.66 4.90 -4.79
C LEU A 119 4.94 4.22 -4.30
N ILE A 120 5.60 3.41 -5.14
CA ILE A 120 6.87 2.73 -4.81
C ILE A 120 7.95 3.75 -4.48
N GLU A 121 8.15 4.76 -5.34
CA GLU A 121 9.15 5.80 -5.14
C GLU A 121 8.94 6.56 -3.81
N ARG A 122 7.67 6.85 -3.46
CA ARG A 122 7.33 7.52 -2.20
C ARG A 122 7.53 6.63 -0.99
N ASP A 123 7.14 5.36 -1.06
CA ASP A 123 7.30 4.43 0.06
C ASP A 123 8.79 4.18 0.37
N GLU A 124 9.64 4.11 -0.66
CA GLU A 124 11.09 4.01 -0.49
C GLU A 124 11.69 5.26 0.18
N GLU A 125 11.22 6.45 -0.19
CA GLU A 125 11.63 7.71 0.45
C GLU A 125 11.17 7.76 1.92
N ASP A 126 9.90 7.42 2.18
CA ASP A 126 9.34 7.43 3.53
C ASP A 126 10.04 6.42 4.44
N ALA A 127 10.38 5.23 3.93
CA ALA A 127 11.16 4.24 4.66
C ALA A 127 12.56 4.78 5.05
N ARG A 128 13.22 5.49 4.14
CA ARG A 128 14.52 6.15 4.41
C ARG A 128 14.40 7.22 5.50
N ILE A 129 13.37 8.07 5.44
CA ILE A 129 13.12 9.11 6.44
C ILE A 129 12.86 8.49 7.82
N LEU A 130 12.00 7.47 7.90
CA LEU A 130 11.68 6.79 9.15
C LEU A 130 12.91 6.11 9.76
N MET A 131 13.75 5.47 8.94
CA MET A 131 15.02 4.88 9.40
C MET A 131 15.96 5.95 9.98
N ALA A 132 16.13 7.09 9.30
CA ALA A 132 16.96 8.18 9.78
C ALA A 132 16.47 8.74 11.13
N ARG A 133 15.15 8.94 11.27
CA ARG A 133 14.53 9.38 12.52
C ARG A 133 14.73 8.37 13.66
N LYS A 134 14.54 7.08 13.40
CA LYS A 134 14.81 6.01 14.37
C LYS A 134 16.26 6.06 14.87
N GLN A 135 17.23 6.25 13.97
CA GLN A 135 18.64 6.35 14.35
C GLN A 135 18.93 7.60 15.18
N ALA A 136 18.34 8.74 14.84
CA ALA A 136 18.48 9.97 15.62
C ALA A 136 17.90 9.82 17.03
N ALA A 137 16.70 9.26 17.16
CA ALA A 137 16.08 8.98 18.46
C ALA A 137 16.92 8.01 19.31
N ALA A 138 17.47 6.96 18.70
CA ALA A 138 18.35 6.03 19.39
C ALA A 138 19.66 6.68 19.88
N ARG A 139 20.21 7.65 19.13
CA ARG A 139 21.38 8.43 19.57
C ARG A 139 21.04 9.32 20.77
N ALA A 140 19.96 10.10 20.68
CA ALA A 140 19.51 10.96 21.76
C ALA A 140 19.22 10.19 23.06
N LEU A 141 18.65 8.99 22.95
CA LEU A 141 18.42 8.13 24.12
C LEU A 141 19.73 7.69 24.78
N ARG A 142 20.73 7.29 23.99
CA ARG A 142 22.05 6.89 24.52
C ARG A 142 22.78 8.06 25.18
N GLU A 143 22.73 9.25 24.60
CA GLU A 143 23.32 10.48 25.16
C GLU A 143 22.66 10.85 26.50
N THR A 144 21.34 10.72 26.58
CA THR A 144 20.58 10.95 27.82
C THR A 144 20.96 9.93 28.90
N GLN A 145 21.07 8.65 28.54
CA GLN A 145 21.50 7.59 29.46
C GLN A 145 22.94 7.81 29.97
N ALA A 146 23.87 8.19 29.08
CA ALA A 146 25.24 8.52 29.45
C ALA A 146 25.32 9.71 30.41
N SER A 147 24.51 10.75 30.15
CA SER A 147 24.42 11.93 31.02
C SER A 147 23.86 11.58 32.40
N SER A 148 22.84 10.72 32.46
CA SER A 148 22.27 10.22 33.73
C SER A 148 23.29 9.41 34.53
N ALA A 149 24.07 8.54 33.88
CA ALA A 149 25.13 7.77 34.52
C ALA A 149 26.23 8.68 35.09
N ALA A 150 26.63 9.72 34.34
CA ALA A 150 27.61 10.70 34.81
C ALA A 150 27.10 11.46 36.05
N LEU A 151 25.85 11.93 36.05
CA LEU A 151 25.25 12.59 37.20
C LEU A 151 25.15 11.65 38.43
N SER A 152 24.85 10.37 38.22
CA SER A 152 24.83 9.37 39.29
C SER A 152 26.21 9.14 39.91
N ALA A 153 27.27 9.16 39.09
CA ALA A 153 28.65 8.99 39.58
C ALA A 153 29.09 10.16 40.47
N TYR A 154 28.71 11.40 40.13
CA TYR A 154 29.02 12.57 40.96
C TYR A 154 28.17 12.68 42.23
N ARG A 155 27.00 12.03 42.28
CA ARG A 155 26.13 12.01 43.48
C ARG A 155 26.46 10.89 44.47
N ALA A 156 27.37 9.97 44.13
CA ALA A 156 27.80 8.94 45.06
C ALA A 156 28.53 9.60 46.25
N PRO A 157 28.01 9.50 47.48
CA PRO A 157 28.72 10.05 48.64
C PRO A 157 30.06 9.31 48.75
N ALA A 158 31.15 10.07 48.89
CA ALA A 158 32.46 9.51 49.20
C ALA A 158 32.32 8.72 50.51
N VAL A 159 32.21 7.40 50.40
CA VAL A 159 32.20 6.50 51.55
C VAL A 159 33.55 6.69 52.24
N SER A 160 33.54 7.44 53.33
CA SER A 160 34.72 7.61 54.17
C SER A 160 35.13 6.22 54.69
N PRO A 161 36.37 5.79 54.49
CA PRO A 161 36.84 4.53 55.04
C PRO A 161 36.92 4.68 56.55
N THR A 162 35.93 4.15 57.27
CA THR A 162 36.04 3.91 58.71
C THR A 162 37.04 2.78 58.94
N GLY A 163 38.32 3.15 58.91
CA GLY A 163 39.43 2.32 59.36
C GLY A 163 39.29 2.10 60.86
N ARG A 164 38.76 0.92 61.19
CA ARG A 164 38.63 0.37 62.53
C ARG A 164 40.04 0.02 63.04
N ASN A 165 40.70 0.96 63.71
CA ASN A 165 42.01 0.72 64.35
C ASN A 165 41.77 -0.03 65.68
N ARG A 166 41.82 -1.36 65.61
CA ARG A 166 41.88 -2.24 66.78
C ARG A 166 43.35 -2.59 66.98
N VAL A 167 44.00 -1.94 67.92
CA VAL A 167 45.27 -2.39 68.49
C VAL A 167 44.95 -3.01 69.84
N ASP A 168 44.90 -4.34 69.84
CA ASP A 168 45.09 -5.14 71.04
C ASP A 168 46.59 -5.05 71.38
N GLU A 169 46.94 -4.53 72.55
CA GLU A 169 48.29 -4.55 73.11
C GLU A 169 48.22 -5.18 74.51
N GLU A 170 48.19 -6.52 74.53
CA GLU A 170 48.58 -7.37 75.68
C GLU A 170 50.01 -7.85 75.40
N VAL A 171 51.02 -7.44 76.17
CA VAL A 171 52.16 -8.30 76.59
C VAL A 171 52.82 -7.70 77.85
N SER A 172 52.75 -8.50 78.93
CA SER A 172 53.64 -8.64 80.13
C SER A 172 53.91 -7.45 81.04
#